data_AF-A0A9J7KCW4-F1
#
_entry.id   AF-A0A9J7KCW4-F1
#
_cell.length_a   1.000
_cell.length_b   1.000
_cell.length_c   1.000
_cell.angle_alpha   90.00
_cell.angle_beta   90.00
_cell.angle_gamma   90.00
#
_symmetry.space_group_name_H-M   'P 1'
#
loop_
_entity.id
_entity.type
_entity.pdbx_description
1 polymer ?
#
loop_
_entity_poly.entity_id
_entity_poly.type
_entity_poly.pdbx_seq_one_letter_code
_entity_poly.pdbx_strand_id
1 'polypeptide(L)'
;MTRTSEILPRIDDCDCTPSVQHLFRRHYLLQSPMYYIRWLYAVLYSLYLLFVLRAPTDTDIVGYIENTTMAMLIRPATDGKSGEYEVTVYDCKLCASGGHKLKNMSLRYKTGKNGVQVLRFTRNGVEVSDRSQIFSTIYFYHIHSMHTKSHLFSNSLVRHIVDNDVKALQESSYTSIPLHYVLLHSSLSVLEWDGNMSRYFRYGGACIRESVVEESRNMSAMEGHQAVHSWKSHGKDSFAGKLLRSRLALQVVVERHGIAPKLLDPLFNHTIVHSVDHHGSSEWSRVRFSLHPWDKDCSTYQAFNTSVFRVLITQPNLNPLAPNTLRSINKPFYQDLYRELKNIDPQMAGVVTASVMY
;
A
#
# COMPACT_ATOMS: atom_id res chain seq x y z
N MET A 1 -25.77 -13.97 20.95
CA MET A 1 -24.94 -13.24 19.98
C MET A 1 -24.61 -14.18 18.83
N THR A 2 -25.38 -14.13 17.76
CA THR A 2 -25.05 -14.81 16.50
C THR A 2 -23.79 -14.18 15.93
N ARG A 3 -22.70 -14.95 15.77
CA ARG A 3 -21.55 -14.55 14.96
C ARG A 3 -22.06 -14.24 13.56
N THR A 4 -22.24 -12.96 13.24
CA THR A 4 -22.47 -12.52 11.87
C THR A 4 -21.24 -12.91 11.07
N SER A 5 -21.43 -13.66 9.98
CA SER A 5 -20.34 -14.13 9.12
C SER A 5 -19.44 -12.95 8.71
N GLU A 6 -18.16 -13.03 9.07
CA GLU A 6 -17.15 -12.04 8.70
C GLU A 6 -17.01 -11.95 7.18
N ILE A 7 -16.69 -10.75 6.67
CA ILE A 7 -16.36 -10.57 5.25
C ILE A 7 -14.88 -10.88 5.10
N LEU A 8 -14.59 -12.04 4.51
CA LEU A 8 -13.22 -12.49 4.30
C LEU A 8 -12.65 -11.88 3.01
N PRO A 9 -11.40 -11.40 3.03
CA PRO A 9 -10.73 -10.85 1.84
C PRO A 9 -10.55 -11.91 0.77
N ARG A 10 -10.91 -11.60 -0.49
CA ARG A 10 -10.76 -12.52 -1.63
C ARG A 10 -10.25 -11.81 -2.88
N ILE A 11 -9.38 -12.48 -3.61
CA ILE A 11 -8.84 -11.95 -4.85
C ILE A 11 -9.86 -12.03 -5.99
N ASP A 12 -10.62 -13.12 -6.04
CA ASP A 12 -11.63 -13.37 -7.09
C ASP A 12 -12.80 -12.36 -7.03
N ASP A 13 -12.97 -11.65 -5.90
CA ASP A 13 -13.99 -10.61 -5.75
C ASP A 13 -13.77 -9.42 -6.71
N CYS A 14 -12.61 -9.29 -7.36
CA CYS A 14 -12.38 -8.26 -8.40
C CYS A 14 -12.88 -8.62 -9.81
N ASP A 15 -13.42 -9.82 -10.03
CA ASP A 15 -13.90 -10.26 -11.35
C ASP A 15 -15.04 -9.38 -11.90
N CYS A 16 -15.09 -9.18 -13.21
CA CYS A 16 -16.18 -8.42 -13.82
C CYS A 16 -17.47 -9.25 -13.87
N THR A 17 -18.42 -8.98 -12.97
CA THR A 17 -19.77 -9.57 -13.00
C THR A 17 -20.82 -8.52 -13.38
N PRO A 18 -22.06 -8.93 -13.74
CA PRO A 18 -23.13 -7.99 -14.08
C PRO A 18 -23.40 -6.93 -12.99
N SER A 19 -23.31 -7.28 -11.70
CA SER A 19 -23.60 -6.33 -10.61
C SER A 19 -22.60 -5.18 -10.54
N VAL A 20 -21.33 -5.40 -10.91
CA VAL A 20 -20.25 -4.40 -10.84
C VAL A 20 -19.88 -3.79 -12.20
N GLN A 21 -20.50 -4.21 -13.30
CA GLN A 21 -20.16 -3.74 -14.65
C GLN A 21 -20.27 -2.20 -14.80
N HIS A 22 -21.22 -1.59 -14.08
CA HIS A 22 -21.38 -0.14 -14.06
C HIS A 22 -20.15 0.59 -13.50
N LEU A 23 -19.42 -0.01 -12.55
CA LEU A 23 -18.17 0.52 -12.00
C LEU A 23 -17.06 0.56 -13.06
N PHE A 24 -16.97 -0.46 -13.91
CA PHE A 24 -15.99 -0.51 -15.01
C PHE A 24 -16.24 0.60 -16.04
N ARG A 25 -17.50 0.80 -16.44
CA ARG A 25 -17.87 1.89 -17.35
C ARG A 25 -17.51 3.25 -16.76
N ARG A 26 -17.82 3.44 -15.49
CA ARG A 26 -17.47 4.66 -14.76
C ARG A 26 -15.96 4.89 -14.69
N HIS A 27 -15.19 3.86 -14.31
CA HIS A 27 -13.73 3.93 -14.25
C HIS A 27 -13.14 4.32 -15.62
N TYR A 28 -13.63 3.70 -16.69
CA TYR A 28 -13.18 4.01 -18.04
C TYR A 28 -13.41 5.48 -18.43
N LEU A 29 -14.59 6.02 -18.10
CA LEU A 29 -14.94 7.40 -18.44
C LEU A 29 -14.22 8.43 -17.58
N LEU A 30 -14.11 8.19 -16.28
CA LEU A 30 -13.61 9.19 -15.33
C LEU A 30 -12.10 9.06 -15.12
N GLN A 31 -11.57 7.84 -14.98
CA GLN A 31 -10.21 7.62 -14.51
C GLN A 31 -9.22 7.35 -15.64
N SER A 32 -9.61 6.69 -16.73
CA SER A 32 -8.69 6.42 -17.85
C SER A 32 -8.09 7.70 -18.45
N PRO A 33 -8.83 8.79 -18.70
CA PRO A 33 -8.24 10.05 -19.17
C PRO A 33 -7.19 10.60 -18.22
N MET A 34 -7.43 10.49 -16.91
CA MET A 34 -6.48 10.93 -15.88
C MET A 34 -5.19 10.11 -15.92
N TYR A 35 -5.25 8.80 -16.15
CA TYR A 35 -4.04 7.98 -16.31
C TYR A 35 -3.21 8.38 -17.54
N TYR A 36 -3.84 8.75 -18.66
CA TYR A 36 -3.10 9.24 -19.84
C TYR A 36 -2.37 10.56 -19.56
N ILE A 37 -3.08 11.54 -18.96
CA ILE A 37 -2.48 12.82 -18.58
C ILE A 37 -1.34 12.60 -17.57
N ARG A 38 -1.58 11.73 -16.58
CA ARG A 38 -0.60 11.38 -15.56
C ARG A 38 0.61 10.67 -16.15
N TRP A 39 0.44 9.83 -17.16
CA TRP A 39 1.56 9.16 -17.83
C TRP A 39 2.50 10.18 -18.49
N LEU A 40 1.96 11.18 -19.20
CA LEU A 40 2.76 12.26 -19.77
C LEU A 40 3.51 13.03 -18.68
N TYR A 41 2.81 13.40 -17.61
CA TYR A 41 3.42 14.04 -16.44
C TYR A 41 4.52 13.17 -15.82
N ALA A 42 4.28 11.86 -15.67
CA ALA A 42 5.23 10.92 -15.09
C ALA A 42 6.51 10.83 -15.91
N VAL A 43 6.42 10.77 -17.24
CA VAL A 43 7.60 10.77 -18.11
C VAL A 43 8.42 12.06 -17.91
N LEU A 44 7.79 13.22 -18.03
CA LEU A 44 8.47 14.52 -17.92
C LEU A 44 9.07 14.74 -16.53
N TYR A 45 8.29 14.47 -15.48
CA TYR A 45 8.75 14.65 -14.10
C TYR A 45 9.83 13.63 -13.73
N SER A 46 9.76 12.40 -14.26
CA SER A 46 10.80 11.39 -14.04
C SER A 46 12.14 11.78 -14.66
N LEU A 47 12.13 12.46 -15.82
CA LEU A 47 13.36 13.02 -16.39
C LEU A 47 14.01 14.05 -15.44
N TYR A 48 13.21 14.93 -14.83
CA TYR A 48 13.70 15.85 -13.81
C TYR A 48 14.25 15.11 -12.58
N LEU A 49 13.52 14.09 -12.10
CA LEU A 49 13.91 13.32 -10.92
C LEU A 49 15.27 12.62 -11.08
N LEU A 50 15.68 12.25 -12.30
CA LEU A 50 17.00 11.67 -12.54
C LEU A 50 18.17 12.53 -12.05
N PHE A 51 17.99 13.85 -11.99
CA PHE A 51 19.03 14.79 -11.59
C PHE A 51 19.03 15.14 -10.09
N VAL A 52 17.95 14.83 -9.37
CA VAL A 52 17.78 15.24 -7.96
C VAL A 52 17.71 14.05 -6.98
N LEU A 53 17.44 12.84 -7.47
CA LEU A 53 17.35 11.66 -6.61
C LEU A 53 18.75 11.15 -6.22
N ARG A 54 18.97 11.05 -4.92
CA ARG A 54 20.17 10.44 -4.31
C ARG A 54 19.96 8.97 -3.96
N ALA A 55 21.05 8.25 -3.71
CA ALA A 55 20.98 6.90 -3.17
C ALA A 55 20.31 6.86 -1.78
N PRO A 56 19.67 5.74 -1.38
CA PRO A 56 19.05 5.59 -0.08
C PRO A 56 20.08 5.55 1.06
N THR A 57 19.68 6.05 2.21
CA THR A 57 20.43 6.00 3.48
C THR A 57 19.66 5.16 4.50
N ASP A 58 20.30 4.85 5.63
CA ASP A 58 19.66 4.17 6.75
C ASP A 58 18.40 4.91 7.24
N THR A 59 18.43 6.26 7.23
CA THR A 59 17.27 7.10 7.57
C THR A 59 16.12 6.93 6.58
N ASP A 60 16.39 6.81 5.28
CA ASP A 60 15.32 6.61 4.29
C ASP A 60 14.70 5.22 4.42
N ILE A 61 15.53 4.21 4.66
CA ILE A 61 15.10 2.81 4.85
C ILE A 61 14.16 2.71 6.04
N VAL A 62 14.59 3.19 7.20
CA VAL A 62 13.79 3.11 8.43
C VAL A 62 12.62 4.07 8.38
N GLY A 63 12.80 5.27 7.85
CA GLY A 63 11.71 6.24 7.69
C GLY A 63 10.60 5.72 6.79
N TYR A 64 10.93 5.00 5.71
CA TYR A 64 9.95 4.31 4.87
C TYR A 64 9.17 3.25 5.66
N ILE A 65 9.86 2.42 6.45
CA ILE A 65 9.21 1.39 7.27
C ILE A 65 8.29 2.04 8.31
N GLU A 66 8.80 3.02 9.07
CA GLU A 66 8.09 3.63 10.20
C GLU A 66 6.91 4.51 9.77
N ASN A 67 6.82 4.89 8.50
CA ASN A 67 5.74 5.73 7.96
C ASN A 67 4.88 5.03 6.89
N THR A 68 4.93 3.70 6.83
CA THR A 68 4.03 2.84 6.04
C THR A 68 3.52 1.70 6.92
N THR A 69 2.62 0.85 6.41
CA THR A 69 2.14 -0.35 7.12
C THR A 69 3.23 -1.34 7.47
N MET A 70 4.43 -1.21 6.88
CA MET A 70 5.62 -1.93 7.34
C MET A 70 5.93 -1.66 8.82
N ALA A 71 5.51 -0.51 9.37
CA ALA A 71 5.65 -0.19 10.78
C ALA A 71 5.01 -1.24 11.70
N MET A 72 4.00 -1.97 11.20
CA MET A 72 3.31 -3.03 11.94
C MET A 72 4.18 -4.29 12.15
N LEU A 73 5.32 -4.39 11.46
CA LEU A 73 6.30 -5.46 11.62
C LEU A 73 7.42 -5.13 12.61
N ILE A 74 7.53 -3.86 13.03
CA ILE A 74 8.62 -3.42 13.91
C ILE A 74 8.39 -4.04 15.29
N ARG A 75 9.45 -4.63 15.85
CA ARG A 75 9.47 -5.17 17.21
C ARG A 75 10.73 -4.69 17.93
N PRO A 76 10.70 -4.49 19.26
CA PRO A 76 11.95 -4.35 20.02
C PRO A 76 12.84 -5.57 19.80
N ALA A 77 14.16 -5.36 19.74
CA ALA A 77 15.11 -6.45 19.55
C ALA A 77 15.00 -7.49 20.66
N THR A 78 14.96 -8.76 20.26
CA THR A 78 14.74 -9.91 21.15
C THR A 78 15.82 -10.11 22.21
N ASP A 79 17.02 -9.57 22.00
CA ASP A 79 18.14 -9.64 22.94
C ASP A 79 18.14 -8.52 24.01
N GLY A 80 17.05 -7.74 24.10
CA GLY A 80 16.82 -6.79 25.19
C GLY A 80 17.66 -5.50 25.12
N LYS A 81 18.36 -5.24 24.01
CA LYS A 81 19.12 -4.00 23.82
C LYS A 81 18.17 -2.83 23.60
N SER A 82 18.17 -1.90 24.56
CA SER A 82 17.35 -0.69 24.49
C SER A 82 17.66 0.15 23.25
N GLY A 83 16.61 0.55 22.52
CA GLY A 83 16.71 1.36 21.31
C GLY A 83 17.02 0.60 20.02
N GLU A 84 17.06 -0.74 20.06
CA GLU A 84 17.19 -1.60 18.88
C GLU A 84 15.86 -2.25 18.52
N TYR A 85 15.63 -2.37 17.21
CA TYR A 85 14.39 -2.84 16.63
C TYR A 85 14.64 -3.84 15.50
N GLU A 86 13.71 -4.75 15.31
CA GLU A 86 13.76 -5.83 14.33
C GLU A 86 12.47 -5.82 13.49
N VAL A 87 12.65 -6.03 12.18
CA VAL A 87 11.58 -6.26 11.21
C VAL A 87 11.89 -7.59 10.55
N THR A 88 11.01 -8.58 10.72
CA THR A 88 11.21 -9.93 10.19
C THR A 88 10.01 -10.36 9.36
N VAL A 89 10.31 -10.99 8.23
CA VAL A 89 9.34 -11.57 7.31
C VAL A 89 9.78 -12.99 7.00
N TYR A 90 8.85 -13.92 7.17
CA TYR A 90 9.03 -15.34 6.88
C TYR A 90 7.95 -15.80 5.91
N ASP A 91 8.23 -16.92 5.23
CA ASP A 91 7.29 -17.57 4.31
C ASP A 91 6.72 -16.67 3.20
N CYS A 92 7.51 -15.72 2.70
CA CYS A 92 7.11 -14.86 1.59
C CYS A 92 7.07 -15.67 0.27
N LYS A 93 6.02 -15.46 -0.53
CA LYS A 93 5.79 -16.15 -1.81
C LYS A 93 6.21 -15.34 -3.03
N LEU A 94 6.65 -14.09 -2.84
CA LEU A 94 6.97 -13.19 -3.93
C LEU A 94 8.15 -13.69 -4.77
N CYS A 95 7.99 -13.59 -6.08
CA CYS A 95 9.03 -13.86 -7.07
C CYS A 95 9.24 -12.59 -7.91
N ALA A 96 10.49 -12.16 -8.03
CA ALA A 96 10.90 -11.23 -9.05
C ALA A 96 11.26 -11.98 -10.34
N SER A 97 11.34 -11.22 -11.42
CA SER A 97 11.77 -11.68 -12.73
C SER A 97 13.15 -12.34 -12.70
N GLY A 98 13.43 -13.18 -13.71
CA GLY A 98 14.63 -14.02 -13.68
C GLY A 98 14.62 -15.14 -12.63
N GLY A 99 13.47 -15.41 -12.00
CA GLY A 99 13.29 -16.52 -11.05
C GLY A 99 13.79 -16.22 -9.63
N HIS A 100 14.05 -14.96 -9.30
CA HIS A 100 14.52 -14.55 -7.98
C HIS A 100 13.39 -14.57 -6.94
N LYS A 101 13.44 -15.49 -5.98
CA LYS A 101 12.41 -15.64 -4.94
C LYS A 101 12.77 -14.92 -3.65
N LEU A 102 11.86 -14.12 -3.10
CA LEU A 102 11.97 -13.59 -1.73
C LEU A 102 11.24 -14.52 -0.79
N LYS A 103 11.98 -15.33 -0.01
CA LYS A 103 11.42 -16.30 0.95
C LYS A 103 11.35 -15.72 2.35
N ASN A 104 12.38 -14.98 2.75
CA ASN A 104 12.45 -14.30 4.04
C ASN A 104 13.32 -13.05 3.96
N MET A 105 13.10 -12.12 4.87
CA MET A 105 14.01 -11.01 5.13
C MET A 105 14.01 -10.64 6.60
N SER A 106 15.13 -10.09 7.07
CA SER A 106 15.25 -9.55 8.42
C SER A 106 16.06 -8.27 8.38
N LEU A 107 15.53 -7.20 8.95
CA LEU A 107 16.23 -5.95 9.23
C LEU A 107 16.37 -5.80 10.74
N ARG A 108 17.57 -5.42 11.18
CA ARG A 108 17.81 -4.92 12.52
C ARG A 108 18.39 -3.52 12.44
N TYR A 109 17.80 -2.60 13.19
CA TYR A 109 18.21 -1.20 13.19
C TYR A 109 18.18 -0.62 14.60
N LYS A 110 18.88 0.48 14.78
CA LYS A 110 18.96 1.23 16.03
C LYS A 110 18.49 2.65 15.81
N THR A 111 17.77 3.18 16.79
CA THR A 111 17.44 4.61 16.87
C THR A 111 18.04 5.22 18.14
N GLY A 112 18.48 6.46 18.07
CA GLY A 112 19.05 7.15 19.22
C GLY A 112 19.48 8.58 18.91
N LYS A 113 20.22 9.19 19.84
CA LYS A 113 20.70 10.59 19.73
C LYS A 113 21.54 10.84 18.47
N ASN A 114 22.23 9.81 17.98
CA ASN A 114 23.09 9.89 16.80
C ASN A 114 22.33 9.61 15.48
N GLY A 115 20.99 9.56 15.54
CA GLY A 115 20.14 9.23 14.41
C GLY A 115 19.84 7.74 14.31
N VAL A 116 19.55 7.32 13.08
CA VAL A 116 19.13 5.96 12.75
C VAL A 116 20.27 5.21 12.06
N GLN A 117 20.46 3.95 12.45
CA GLN A 117 21.49 3.09 11.86
C GLN A 117 20.93 1.71 11.56
N VAL A 118 21.11 1.24 10.32
CA VAL A 118 20.86 -0.15 9.96
C VAL A 118 22.06 -0.98 10.42
N LEU A 119 21.81 -1.90 11.36
CA LEU A 119 22.85 -2.74 11.95
C LEU A 119 23.09 -3.99 11.09
N ARG A 120 22.01 -4.61 10.63
CA ARG A 120 22.08 -5.83 9.83
C ARG A 120 20.84 -5.97 8.96
N PHE A 121 21.04 -6.39 7.72
CA PHE A 121 19.95 -6.82 6.86
C PHE A 121 20.28 -8.15 6.20
N THR A 122 19.33 -9.07 6.21
CA THR A 122 19.43 -10.33 5.49
C THR A 122 18.24 -10.51 4.55
N ARG A 123 18.52 -11.05 3.37
CA ARG A 123 17.53 -11.50 2.38
C ARG A 123 17.80 -12.96 2.11
N ASN A 124 16.81 -13.82 2.34
CA ASN A 124 16.94 -15.28 2.25
C ASN A 124 18.11 -15.83 3.08
N GLY A 125 18.35 -15.25 4.26
CA GLY A 125 19.49 -15.61 5.13
C GLY A 125 20.85 -15.11 4.66
N VAL A 126 20.96 -14.47 3.49
CA VAL A 126 22.21 -13.87 2.99
C VAL A 126 22.26 -12.41 3.41
N GLU A 127 23.40 -11.99 3.97
CA GLU A 127 23.61 -10.61 4.38
C GLU A 127 23.76 -9.69 3.17
N VAL A 128 23.06 -8.55 3.20
CA VAL A 128 23.13 -7.51 2.17
C VAL A 128 23.48 -6.20 2.83
N SER A 129 24.56 -5.56 2.37
CA SER A 129 25.06 -4.29 2.91
C SER A 129 24.79 -3.09 2.01
N ASP A 130 24.40 -3.31 0.75
CA ASP A 130 24.05 -2.23 -0.18
C ASP A 130 22.68 -1.63 0.18
N ARG A 131 22.63 -0.32 0.43
CA ARG A 131 21.41 0.36 0.90
C ARG A 131 20.36 0.43 -0.19
N SER A 132 20.75 0.47 -1.46
CA SER A 132 19.80 0.46 -2.57
C SER A 132 19.09 -0.88 -2.67
N GLN A 133 19.81 -2.00 -2.49
CA GLN A 133 19.24 -3.34 -2.43
C GLN A 133 18.38 -3.57 -1.19
N ILE A 134 18.80 -3.06 -0.02
CA ILE A 134 18.00 -3.13 1.21
C ILE A 134 16.68 -2.39 0.99
N PHE A 135 16.74 -1.12 0.55
CA PHE A 135 15.55 -0.31 0.28
C PHE A 135 14.66 -0.96 -0.79
N SER A 136 15.24 -1.42 -1.89
CA SER A 136 14.51 -2.11 -2.96
C SER A 136 13.81 -3.37 -2.47
N THR A 137 14.47 -4.18 -1.63
CA THR A 137 13.85 -5.40 -1.05
C THR A 137 12.67 -5.06 -0.15
N ILE A 138 12.81 -4.04 0.71
CA ILE A 138 11.75 -3.57 1.60
C ILE A 138 10.58 -3.01 0.80
N TYR A 139 10.86 -2.16 -0.19
CA TYR A 139 9.86 -1.57 -1.08
C TYR A 139 9.11 -2.66 -1.87
N PHE A 140 9.85 -3.63 -2.43
CA PHE A 140 9.28 -4.75 -3.18
C PHE A 140 8.35 -5.60 -2.31
N TYR A 141 8.78 -5.95 -1.10
CA TYR A 141 7.90 -6.67 -0.17
C TYR A 141 6.66 -5.83 0.20
N HIS A 142 6.85 -4.56 0.55
CA HIS A 142 5.74 -3.70 0.95
C HIS A 142 4.68 -3.59 -0.14
N ILE A 143 5.06 -3.21 -1.36
CA ILE A 143 4.14 -2.97 -2.47
C ILE A 143 3.44 -4.27 -2.93
N HIS A 144 4.18 -5.38 -3.02
CA HIS A 144 3.66 -6.61 -3.62
C HIS A 144 3.10 -7.62 -2.61
N SER A 145 3.41 -7.50 -1.31
CA SER A 145 2.84 -8.35 -0.26
C SER A 145 1.88 -7.58 0.63
N MET A 146 2.38 -6.65 1.45
CA MET A 146 1.61 -5.98 2.49
C MET A 146 0.47 -5.14 1.92
N HIS A 147 0.81 -4.22 1.03
CA HIS A 147 -0.13 -3.32 0.38
C HIS A 147 -1.19 -4.08 -0.44
N THR A 148 -0.76 -5.14 -1.13
CA THR A 148 -1.67 -5.98 -1.93
C THR A 148 -2.77 -6.62 -1.08
N LYS A 149 -2.49 -6.97 0.17
CA LYS A 149 -3.50 -7.55 1.06
C LYS A 149 -4.59 -6.53 1.44
N SER A 150 -4.28 -5.23 1.52
CA SER A 150 -5.30 -4.17 1.68
C SER A 150 -6.25 -4.08 0.46
N HIS A 151 -5.78 -4.40 -0.75
CA HIS A 151 -6.65 -4.49 -1.93
C HIS A 151 -7.64 -5.66 -1.84
N LEU A 152 -7.29 -6.77 -1.19
CA LEU A 152 -8.23 -7.89 -1.04
C LEU A 152 -9.42 -7.52 -0.15
N PHE A 153 -9.18 -6.80 0.95
CA PHE A 153 -10.25 -6.24 1.79
C PHE A 153 -11.16 -5.30 1.00
N SER A 154 -10.56 -4.50 0.12
CA SER A 154 -11.27 -3.56 -0.73
C SER A 154 -12.23 -4.27 -1.69
N ASN A 155 -11.82 -5.38 -2.30
CA ASN A 155 -12.69 -6.13 -3.22
C ASN A 155 -13.96 -6.61 -2.52
N SER A 156 -13.80 -7.28 -1.38
CA SER A 156 -14.92 -7.85 -0.63
C SER A 156 -15.83 -6.77 -0.03
N LEU A 157 -15.26 -5.62 0.38
CA LEU A 157 -16.04 -4.45 0.80
C LEU A 157 -16.90 -3.91 -0.35
N VAL A 158 -16.32 -3.66 -1.51
CA VAL A 158 -17.04 -3.07 -2.65
C VAL A 158 -18.14 -4.00 -3.12
N ARG A 159 -17.89 -5.31 -3.17
CA ARG A 159 -18.93 -6.32 -3.43
C ARG A 159 -20.09 -6.19 -2.47
N HIS A 160 -19.80 -6.16 -1.18
CA HIS A 160 -20.83 -6.05 -0.16
C HIS A 160 -21.66 -4.76 -0.32
N ILE A 161 -21.00 -3.63 -0.57
CA ILE A 161 -21.68 -2.34 -0.77
C ILE A 161 -22.62 -2.41 -1.98
N VAL A 162 -22.16 -2.94 -3.11
CA VAL A 162 -22.94 -3.00 -4.35
C VAL A 162 -24.08 -4.01 -4.23
N ASP A 163 -23.79 -5.24 -3.80
CA ASP A 163 -24.78 -6.31 -3.78
C ASP A 163 -25.85 -6.12 -2.69
N ASN A 164 -25.60 -5.27 -1.68
CA ASN A 164 -26.55 -4.96 -0.60
C ASN A 164 -27.05 -3.50 -0.62
N ASP A 165 -26.73 -2.72 -1.66
CA ASP A 165 -27.06 -1.29 -1.80
C ASP A 165 -26.81 -0.47 -0.51
N VAL A 166 -25.58 -0.55 0.03
CA VAL A 166 -25.22 0.18 1.25
C VAL A 166 -25.00 1.67 0.92
N LYS A 167 -26.10 2.44 0.84
CA LYS A 167 -26.13 3.83 0.36
C LYS A 167 -25.14 4.78 1.04
N ALA A 168 -24.93 4.59 2.33
CA ALA A 168 -24.01 5.40 3.14
C ALA A 168 -22.55 5.28 2.68
N LEU A 169 -22.18 4.20 1.97
CA LEU A 169 -20.81 3.84 1.61
C LEU A 169 -20.56 3.77 0.08
N GLN A 170 -21.51 4.23 -0.75
CA GLN A 170 -21.41 4.06 -2.21
C GLN A 170 -20.13 4.69 -2.82
N GLU A 171 -19.56 5.74 -2.22
CA GLU A 171 -18.32 6.39 -2.67
C GLU A 171 -17.11 5.47 -2.59
N SER A 172 -17.15 4.50 -1.68
CA SER A 172 -16.12 3.47 -1.58
C SER A 172 -16.14 2.50 -2.77
N SER A 173 -17.20 2.45 -3.57
CA SER A 173 -17.29 1.56 -4.73
C SER A 173 -16.67 2.11 -6.02
N TYR A 174 -16.25 3.39 -6.06
CA TYR A 174 -16.10 4.14 -7.31
C TYR A 174 -15.17 3.50 -8.36
N THR A 175 -13.98 3.05 -7.97
CA THR A 175 -12.95 2.63 -8.96
C THR A 175 -12.15 1.39 -8.55
N SER A 176 -12.31 0.90 -7.32
CA SER A 176 -11.39 -0.09 -6.74
C SER A 176 -11.41 -1.44 -7.45
N ILE A 177 -12.59 -2.03 -7.68
CA ILE A 177 -12.69 -3.31 -8.41
C ILE A 177 -12.13 -3.18 -9.84
N PRO A 178 -12.55 -2.20 -10.67
CA PRO A 178 -11.98 -2.01 -11.99
C PRO A 178 -10.46 -1.84 -12.00
N LEU A 179 -9.91 -1.07 -11.06
CA LEU A 179 -8.48 -0.86 -10.96
C LEU A 179 -7.73 -2.16 -10.67
N HIS A 180 -8.18 -2.95 -9.68
CA HIS A 180 -7.54 -4.22 -9.34
C HIS A 180 -7.65 -5.23 -10.49
N TYR A 181 -8.79 -5.27 -11.19
CA TYR A 181 -8.97 -6.09 -12.38
C TYR A 181 -7.97 -5.73 -13.48
N VAL A 182 -7.78 -4.43 -13.75
CA VAL A 182 -6.81 -3.95 -14.76
C VAL A 182 -5.38 -4.33 -14.37
N LEU A 183 -5.02 -4.24 -13.08
CA LEU A 183 -3.71 -4.65 -12.58
C LEU A 183 -3.45 -6.15 -12.76
N LEU A 184 -4.46 -7.01 -12.69
CA LEU A 184 -4.28 -8.46 -12.83
C LEU A 184 -4.43 -8.96 -14.28
N HIS A 185 -5.31 -8.35 -15.07
CA HIS A 185 -5.76 -8.94 -16.33
C HIS A 185 -5.48 -8.11 -17.58
N SER A 186 -4.91 -6.90 -17.45
CA SER A 186 -4.66 -6.04 -18.61
C SER A 186 -3.19 -5.99 -19.03
N SER A 187 -2.97 -5.64 -20.29
CA SER A 187 -1.66 -5.31 -20.84
C SER A 187 -1.04 -4.01 -20.32
N LEU A 188 -1.79 -3.25 -19.51
CA LEU A 188 -1.33 -2.04 -18.83
C LEU A 188 -0.80 -2.34 -17.42
N SER A 189 -0.90 -3.59 -16.97
CA SER A 189 -0.40 -4.02 -15.67
C SER A 189 1.08 -3.69 -15.51
N VAL A 190 1.43 -3.27 -14.30
CA VAL A 190 2.80 -3.04 -13.86
C VAL A 190 3.47 -4.30 -13.31
N LEU A 191 2.72 -5.40 -13.21
CA LEU A 191 3.24 -6.70 -12.81
C LEU A 191 3.80 -7.42 -14.04
N GLU A 192 4.85 -8.19 -13.83
CA GLU A 192 5.42 -9.02 -14.89
C GLU A 192 4.52 -10.24 -15.16
N TRP A 193 4.22 -10.47 -16.43
CA TRP A 193 3.56 -11.68 -16.92
C TRP A 193 4.13 -12.08 -18.28
N ASP A 194 4.48 -13.35 -18.45
CA ASP A 194 5.08 -13.91 -19.68
C ASP A 194 6.30 -13.12 -20.18
N GLY A 195 7.15 -12.67 -19.25
CA GLY A 195 8.36 -11.88 -19.55
C GLY A 195 8.08 -10.46 -20.04
N ASN A 196 6.84 -9.98 -19.97
CA ASN A 196 6.44 -8.62 -20.32
C ASN A 196 5.94 -7.85 -19.09
N MET A 197 6.28 -6.55 -19.03
CA MET A 197 5.71 -5.58 -18.09
C MET A 197 5.13 -4.43 -18.90
N SER A 198 3.90 -3.98 -18.59
CA SER A 198 3.16 -2.90 -19.28
C SER A 198 3.58 -2.74 -20.75
N ARG A 199 3.19 -3.71 -21.59
CA ARG A 199 3.70 -3.90 -22.96
C ARG A 199 3.67 -2.61 -23.80
N TYR A 200 2.71 -1.73 -23.51
CA TYR A 200 2.50 -0.46 -24.22
C TYR A 200 3.32 0.70 -23.68
N PHE A 201 3.55 0.76 -22.37
CA PHE A 201 4.13 1.94 -21.72
C PHE A 201 5.56 1.73 -21.20
N ARG A 202 6.08 0.49 -21.28
CA ARG A 202 7.46 0.11 -20.94
C ARG A 202 7.91 0.58 -19.54
N TYR A 203 6.98 0.63 -18.59
CA TYR A 203 7.26 0.80 -17.16
C TYR A 203 6.68 -0.39 -16.39
N GLY A 204 7.24 -0.71 -15.23
CA GLY A 204 6.72 -1.81 -14.42
C GLY A 204 7.69 -2.28 -13.34
N GLY A 205 7.13 -2.99 -12.36
CA GLY A 205 7.87 -3.63 -11.30
C GLY A 205 8.27 -5.05 -11.70
N ALA A 206 9.41 -5.51 -11.17
CA ALA A 206 9.95 -6.84 -11.46
C ALA A 206 9.12 -8.01 -10.91
N CYS A 207 8.01 -7.77 -10.20
CA CYS A 207 7.28 -8.82 -9.50
C CYS A 207 6.40 -9.60 -10.46
N ILE A 208 6.52 -10.93 -10.41
CA ILE A 208 5.71 -11.86 -11.21
C ILE A 208 4.29 -11.87 -10.67
N ARG A 209 3.32 -11.59 -11.54
CA ARG A 209 1.90 -11.48 -11.20
C ARG A 209 1.38 -12.69 -10.42
N GLU A 210 1.70 -13.90 -10.85
CA GLU A 210 1.25 -15.14 -10.22
C GLU A 210 1.74 -15.24 -8.77
N SER A 211 2.96 -14.76 -8.49
CA SER A 211 3.52 -14.74 -7.14
C SER A 211 2.84 -13.70 -6.23
N VAL A 212 2.37 -12.59 -6.79
CA VAL A 212 1.54 -11.59 -6.07
C VAL A 212 0.20 -12.20 -5.69
N VAL A 213 -0.44 -12.93 -6.60
CA VAL A 213 -1.70 -13.65 -6.34
C VAL A 213 -1.51 -14.68 -5.24
N GLU A 214 -0.43 -15.48 -5.30
CA GLU A 214 -0.09 -16.45 -4.25
C GLU A 214 0.18 -15.78 -2.90
N GLU A 215 1.01 -14.73 -2.88
CA GLU A 215 1.34 -13.99 -1.66
C GLU A 215 0.13 -13.27 -1.06
N SER A 216 -0.82 -12.81 -1.87
CA SER A 216 -2.04 -12.19 -1.36
C SER A 216 -2.90 -13.18 -0.57
N ARG A 217 -2.83 -14.48 -0.91
CA ARG A 217 -3.55 -15.56 -0.20
C ARG A 217 -2.83 -15.95 1.09
N ASN A 218 -1.57 -15.55 1.27
CA ASN A 218 -0.77 -15.79 2.47
C ASN A 218 -1.18 -14.83 3.61
N MET A 219 -2.42 -14.95 4.09
CA MET A 219 -2.96 -14.09 5.15
C MET A 219 -2.35 -14.37 6.52
N SER A 220 -1.78 -15.57 6.73
CA SER A 220 -1.01 -15.91 7.93
C SER A 220 0.18 -14.98 8.14
N ALA A 221 0.77 -14.46 7.06
CA ALA A 221 1.78 -13.42 7.15
C ALA A 221 1.20 -12.21 7.89
N MET A 222 -0.04 -11.76 7.56
CA MET A 222 -0.76 -10.65 8.21
C MET A 222 -1.31 -10.93 9.60
N GLU A 223 -1.69 -12.17 9.92
CA GLU A 223 -2.08 -12.54 11.30
C GLU A 223 -0.93 -12.31 12.29
N GLY A 224 0.33 -12.39 11.82
CA GLY A 224 1.52 -12.02 12.58
C GLY A 224 1.80 -10.50 12.68
N HIS A 225 1.05 -9.66 11.95
CA HIS A 225 1.14 -8.20 12.05
C HIS A 225 0.24 -7.78 13.20
N GLN A 226 0.87 -7.24 14.23
CA GLN A 226 0.26 -6.96 15.52
C GLN A 226 -0.64 -5.70 15.48
N ALA A 227 -1.48 -5.58 14.44
CA ALA A 227 -2.57 -4.62 14.34
C ALA A 227 -3.46 -4.62 15.58
N VAL A 228 -3.53 -5.75 16.28
CA VAL A 228 -4.45 -5.95 17.40
C VAL A 228 -3.73 -5.92 18.76
N HIS A 229 -2.43 -6.21 18.85
CA HIS A 229 -1.79 -6.52 20.14
C HIS A 229 -0.62 -5.61 20.56
N SER A 230 0.01 -4.87 19.64
CA SER A 230 1.26 -4.16 19.96
C SER A 230 1.34 -2.71 19.52
N TRP A 231 0.27 -2.12 18.97
CA TRP A 231 0.30 -0.69 18.60
C TRP A 231 0.62 0.25 19.77
N LYS A 232 0.36 -0.20 21.01
CA LYS A 232 0.76 0.51 22.24
C LYS A 232 2.28 0.59 22.42
N SER A 233 3.08 -0.29 21.83
CA SER A 233 4.54 -0.32 22.01
C SER A 233 5.29 0.74 21.20
N HIS A 234 4.68 1.32 20.16
CA HIS A 234 5.33 2.32 19.30
C HIS A 234 5.08 3.76 19.75
N GLY A 235 4.28 3.97 20.80
CA GLY A 235 3.90 5.30 21.28
C GLY A 235 2.78 5.95 20.45
N LYS A 236 2.01 6.84 21.10
CA LYS A 236 0.79 7.44 20.54
C LYS A 236 1.03 8.28 19.27
N ASP A 237 2.20 8.90 19.17
CA ASP A 237 2.56 9.82 18.09
C ASP A 237 3.24 9.13 16.90
N SER A 238 3.56 7.84 17.02
CA SER A 238 4.05 7.03 15.89
C SER A 238 2.96 6.82 14.84
N PHE A 239 3.36 6.49 13.61
CA PHE A 239 2.44 6.11 12.55
C PHE A 239 1.50 4.97 12.96
N ALA A 240 2.04 3.90 13.58
CA ALA A 240 1.25 2.78 14.09
C ALA A 240 0.26 3.21 15.19
N GLY A 241 0.68 4.09 16.11
CA GLY A 241 -0.19 4.66 17.13
C GLY A 241 -1.33 5.51 16.55
N LYS A 242 -1.05 6.29 15.51
CA LYS A 242 -2.06 7.06 14.76
C LYS A 242 -3.03 6.14 14.00
N LEU A 243 -2.55 5.05 13.39
CA LEU A 243 -3.40 4.03 12.77
C LEU A 243 -4.35 3.38 13.78
N LEU A 244 -3.89 3.07 15.00
CA LEU A 244 -4.76 2.58 16.09
C LEU A 244 -5.92 3.50 16.37
N ARG A 245 -5.58 4.76 16.63
CA ARG A 245 -6.58 5.77 16.94
C ARG A 245 -7.54 5.97 15.77
N SER A 246 -7.04 5.87 14.54
CA SER A 246 -7.84 6.00 13.33
C SER A 246 -8.83 4.84 13.17
N ARG A 247 -8.43 3.60 13.49
CA ARG A 247 -9.32 2.44 13.52
C ARG A 247 -10.41 2.61 14.59
N LEU A 248 -10.04 3.07 15.79
CA LEU A 248 -11.00 3.32 16.88
C LEU A 248 -11.97 4.45 16.52
N ALA A 249 -11.48 5.53 15.90
CA ALA A 249 -12.33 6.60 15.36
C ALA A 249 -13.32 6.08 14.32
N LEU A 250 -12.86 5.24 13.38
CA LEU A 250 -13.73 4.61 12.40
C LEU A 250 -14.78 3.71 13.05
N GLN A 251 -14.43 2.96 14.09
CA GLN A 251 -15.38 2.14 14.85
C GLN A 251 -16.53 2.99 15.41
N VAL A 252 -16.22 4.12 16.05
CA VAL A 252 -17.22 5.05 16.56
C VAL A 252 -18.14 5.57 15.45
N VAL A 253 -17.57 5.89 14.28
CA VAL A 253 -18.36 6.38 13.13
C VAL A 253 -19.23 5.26 12.53
N VAL A 254 -18.71 4.04 12.42
CA VAL A 254 -19.46 2.85 11.97
C VAL A 254 -20.68 2.62 12.88
N GLU A 255 -20.48 2.65 14.19
CA GLU A 255 -21.56 2.51 15.18
C GLU A 255 -22.58 3.65 15.08
N ARG A 256 -22.12 4.90 15.00
CA ARG A 256 -22.97 6.10 14.90
C ARG A 256 -23.88 6.09 13.68
N HIS A 257 -23.39 5.58 12.54
CA HIS A 257 -24.13 5.55 11.28
C HIS A 257 -24.88 4.22 11.04
N GLY A 258 -24.93 3.34 12.04
CA GLY A 258 -25.63 2.05 11.93
C GLY A 258 -25.04 1.11 10.89
N ILE A 259 -23.76 1.27 10.56
CA ILE A 259 -23.04 0.42 9.60
C ILE A 259 -22.74 -0.92 10.29
N ALA A 260 -22.94 -2.02 9.57
CA ALA A 260 -22.73 -3.36 10.12
C ALA A 260 -21.28 -3.52 10.67
N PRO A 261 -21.09 -3.95 11.94
CA PRO A 261 -19.76 -4.03 12.56
C PRO A 261 -18.74 -4.88 11.78
N LYS A 262 -19.21 -5.89 11.04
CA LYS A 262 -18.37 -6.73 10.16
C LYS A 262 -17.67 -5.97 9.03
N LEU A 263 -18.05 -4.71 8.77
CA LEU A 263 -17.45 -3.85 7.76
C LEU A 263 -16.29 -3.00 8.27
N LEU A 264 -16.02 -3.00 9.58
CA LEU A 264 -15.01 -2.15 10.20
C LEU A 264 -13.62 -2.37 9.60
N ASP A 265 -13.11 -3.60 9.60
CA ASP A 265 -11.76 -3.90 9.11
C ASP A 265 -11.62 -3.74 7.58
N PRO A 266 -12.60 -4.17 6.76
CA PRO A 266 -12.59 -3.85 5.34
C PRO A 266 -12.58 -2.34 5.07
N LEU A 267 -13.41 -1.54 5.76
CA LEU A 267 -13.44 -0.08 5.62
C LEU A 267 -12.12 0.56 6.07
N PHE A 268 -11.56 0.08 7.18
CA PHE A 268 -10.28 0.55 7.70
C PHE A 268 -9.16 0.37 6.67
N ASN A 269 -9.05 -0.84 6.10
CA ASN A 269 -8.04 -1.16 5.11
C ASN A 269 -8.24 -0.38 3.81
N HIS A 270 -9.47 -0.36 3.31
CA HIS A 270 -9.84 0.26 2.05
C HIS A 270 -9.67 1.78 2.04
N THR A 271 -10.06 2.43 3.13
CA THR A 271 -10.15 3.88 3.20
C THR A 271 -8.86 4.45 3.78
N ILE A 272 -8.49 4.02 4.99
CA ILE A 272 -7.44 4.65 5.77
C ILE A 272 -6.08 4.06 5.39
N VAL A 273 -5.89 2.77 5.64
CA VAL A 273 -4.59 2.09 5.46
C VAL A 273 -4.06 2.28 4.04
N HIS A 274 -4.88 1.97 3.05
CA HIS A 274 -4.52 2.12 1.64
C HIS A 274 -4.03 3.54 1.31
N SER A 275 -4.80 4.56 1.69
CA SER A 275 -4.47 5.96 1.37
C SER A 275 -3.19 6.43 2.04
N VAL A 276 -2.99 6.07 3.32
CA VAL A 276 -1.80 6.48 4.06
C VAL A 276 -0.56 5.71 3.63
N ASP A 277 -0.69 4.47 3.16
CA ASP A 277 0.41 3.70 2.59
C ASP A 277 0.92 4.31 1.30
N HIS A 278 0.03 4.73 0.41
CA HIS A 278 0.42 5.46 -0.79
C HIS A 278 1.07 6.79 -0.45
N HIS A 279 0.52 7.55 0.52
CA HIS A 279 1.12 8.81 0.95
C HIS A 279 2.53 8.61 1.52
N GLY A 280 2.68 7.70 2.48
CA GLY A 280 3.96 7.37 3.09
C GLY A 280 4.97 6.86 2.06
N SER A 281 4.54 5.95 1.19
CA SER A 281 5.39 5.43 0.11
C SER A 281 5.83 6.54 -0.85
N SER A 282 4.94 7.47 -1.21
CA SER A 282 5.27 8.59 -2.10
C SER A 282 6.32 9.51 -1.51
N GLU A 283 6.21 9.83 -0.22
CA GLU A 283 7.12 10.75 0.46
C GLU A 283 8.49 10.11 0.69
N TRP A 284 8.51 8.87 1.18
CA TRP A 284 9.74 8.19 1.59
C TRP A 284 10.46 7.46 0.46
N SER A 285 9.79 7.22 -0.66
CA SER A 285 10.46 6.60 -1.82
C SER A 285 11.24 7.59 -2.67
N ARG A 286 11.38 8.88 -2.33
CA ARG A 286 12.14 9.91 -3.08
C ARG A 286 13.66 9.72 -3.06
N VAL A 287 14.10 8.51 -3.36
CA VAL A 287 15.48 8.05 -3.48
C VAL A 287 15.65 7.27 -4.79
N ARG A 288 16.90 7.04 -5.17
CA ARG A 288 17.31 6.35 -6.40
C ARG A 288 17.58 4.87 -6.10
N PHE A 289 16.71 3.98 -6.56
CA PHE A 289 16.83 2.53 -6.40
C PHE A 289 16.20 1.79 -7.59
N SER A 290 16.55 0.52 -7.80
CA SER A 290 15.89 -0.34 -8.79
C SER A 290 14.62 -0.95 -8.21
N LEU A 291 13.57 -1.13 -9.02
CA LEU A 291 12.39 -1.91 -8.63
C LEU A 291 12.68 -3.42 -8.55
N HIS A 292 13.83 -3.88 -9.05
CA HIS A 292 14.28 -5.28 -8.94
C HIS A 292 15.26 -5.42 -7.75
N PRO A 293 14.91 -6.17 -6.68
CA PRO A 293 15.70 -6.19 -5.45
C PRO A 293 17.13 -6.71 -5.59
N TRP A 294 17.38 -7.60 -6.57
CA TRP A 294 18.70 -8.22 -6.75
C TRP A 294 19.66 -7.40 -7.60
N ASP A 295 19.20 -6.29 -8.19
CA ASP A 295 20.07 -5.43 -8.97
C ASP A 295 21.09 -4.78 -8.06
N LYS A 296 22.36 -4.84 -8.47
CA LYS A 296 23.42 -4.05 -7.84
C LYS A 296 23.46 -2.71 -8.55
N ASP A 297 23.59 -1.65 -7.77
CA ASP A 297 23.52 -0.27 -8.24
C ASP A 297 22.16 0.06 -8.91
N CYS A 298 22.03 1.29 -9.41
CA CYS A 298 20.83 1.75 -10.10
C CYS A 298 21.23 2.54 -11.35
N SER A 299 21.15 1.89 -12.50
CA SER A 299 21.33 2.51 -13.82
C SER A 299 20.32 3.63 -14.05
N THR A 300 20.61 4.51 -15.00
CA THR A 300 19.70 5.62 -15.35
C THR A 300 18.35 5.13 -15.83
N TYR A 301 18.32 4.01 -16.57
CA TYR A 301 17.07 3.39 -16.99
C TYR A 301 16.26 2.87 -15.79
N GLN A 302 16.89 2.15 -14.85
CA GLN A 302 16.21 1.67 -13.64
C GLN A 302 15.68 2.83 -12.80
N ALA A 303 16.47 3.89 -12.61
CA ALA A 303 16.04 5.08 -11.87
C ALA A 303 14.86 5.79 -12.55
N PHE A 304 14.86 5.85 -13.88
CA PHE A 304 13.76 6.40 -14.66
C PHE A 304 12.50 5.54 -14.48
N ASN A 305 12.60 4.23 -14.67
CA ASN A 305 11.48 3.29 -14.49
C ASN A 305 10.90 3.37 -13.07
N THR A 306 11.74 3.38 -12.03
CA THR A 306 11.31 3.56 -10.63
C THR A 306 10.58 4.88 -10.42
N SER A 307 11.06 5.97 -11.05
CA SER A 307 10.42 7.28 -10.95
C SER A 307 9.05 7.30 -11.64
N VAL A 308 8.93 6.71 -12.83
CA VAL A 308 7.67 6.59 -13.55
C VAL A 308 6.67 5.75 -12.75
N PHE A 309 7.10 4.61 -12.21
CA PHE A 309 6.29 3.77 -11.34
C PHE A 309 5.80 4.53 -10.10
N ARG A 310 6.68 5.28 -9.43
CA ARG A 310 6.33 6.08 -8.25
C ARG A 310 5.24 7.10 -8.57
N VAL A 311 5.35 7.81 -9.68
CA VAL A 311 4.35 8.81 -10.08
C VAL A 311 3.04 8.11 -10.46
N LEU A 312 3.09 7.04 -11.25
CA LEU A 312 1.87 6.41 -11.79
C LEU A 312 1.12 5.53 -10.80
N ILE A 313 1.82 4.86 -9.88
CA ILE A 313 1.26 3.82 -9.02
C ILE A 313 1.29 4.24 -7.55
N THR A 314 2.37 4.89 -7.09
CA THR A 314 2.51 5.21 -5.66
C THR A 314 1.83 6.53 -5.30
N GLN A 315 1.99 7.57 -6.10
CA GLN A 315 1.42 8.88 -5.82
C GLN A 315 -0.11 8.89 -6.03
N PRO A 316 -0.88 9.70 -5.26
CA PRO A 316 -2.32 9.85 -5.46
C PRO A 316 -2.69 10.29 -6.88
N ASN A 317 -3.61 9.57 -7.52
CA ASN A 317 -4.22 9.92 -8.79
C ASN A 317 -5.65 10.45 -8.63
N LEU A 318 -5.74 11.55 -7.88
CA LEU A 318 -7.01 12.23 -7.64
C LEU A 318 -7.54 12.83 -8.94
N ASN A 319 -8.79 12.48 -9.26
CA ASN A 319 -9.50 13.07 -10.37
C ASN A 319 -10.24 14.34 -9.88
N PRO A 320 -9.91 15.54 -10.39
CA PRO A 320 -10.58 16.77 -9.99
C PRO A 320 -12.07 16.79 -10.35
N LEU A 321 -12.48 16.02 -11.37
CA LEU A 321 -13.88 15.87 -11.79
C LEU A 321 -14.65 14.84 -10.97
N ALA A 322 -13.95 14.02 -10.18
CA ALA A 322 -14.53 13.02 -9.30
C ALA A 322 -13.71 12.93 -8.00
N PRO A 323 -13.70 14.01 -7.19
CA PRO A 323 -12.87 14.07 -6.01
C PRO A 323 -13.34 13.02 -5.00
N ASN A 324 -12.39 12.35 -4.37
CA ASN A 324 -12.62 11.16 -3.56
C ASN A 324 -11.94 11.23 -2.19
N THR A 325 -11.31 12.37 -1.86
CA THR A 325 -10.81 12.60 -0.50
C THR A 325 -12.00 12.73 0.45
N LEU A 326 -11.88 12.24 1.68
CA LEU A 326 -12.99 12.30 2.65
C LEU A 326 -13.51 13.73 2.84
N ARG A 327 -12.60 14.71 2.84
CA ARG A 327 -12.93 16.14 2.93
C ARG A 327 -13.84 16.63 1.80
N SER A 328 -13.71 16.06 0.61
CA SER A 328 -14.43 16.50 -0.59
C SER A 328 -15.80 15.83 -0.77
N ILE A 329 -16.06 14.75 -0.02
CA ILE A 329 -17.29 13.97 -0.15
C ILE A 329 -18.38 14.57 0.74
N ASN A 330 -19.50 14.95 0.14
CA ASN A 330 -20.64 15.50 0.86
C ASN A 330 -21.61 14.41 1.33
N LYS A 331 -21.13 13.50 2.18
CA LYS A 331 -21.97 12.50 2.87
C LYS A 331 -21.64 12.41 4.37
N PRO A 332 -22.65 12.24 5.23
CA PRO A 332 -22.48 12.27 6.68
C PRO A 332 -21.41 11.31 7.21
N PHE A 333 -21.40 10.06 6.73
CA PHE A 333 -20.42 9.06 7.18
C PHE A 333 -18.97 9.51 6.95
N TYR A 334 -18.64 9.98 5.74
CA TYR A 334 -17.28 10.38 5.39
C TYR A 334 -16.88 11.72 6.00
N GLN A 335 -17.82 12.65 6.18
CA GLN A 335 -17.59 13.92 6.88
C GLN A 335 -17.29 13.69 8.36
N ASP A 336 -18.04 12.80 9.01
CA ASP A 336 -17.79 12.40 10.40
C ASP A 336 -16.42 11.74 10.53
N LEU A 337 -16.12 10.78 9.66
CA LEU A 337 -14.82 10.12 9.64
C LEU A 337 -13.68 11.13 9.46
N TYR A 338 -13.78 12.05 8.50
CA TYR A 338 -12.78 13.09 8.30
C TYR A 338 -12.58 13.96 9.56
N ARG A 339 -13.66 14.34 10.26
CA ARG A 339 -13.57 15.11 11.51
C ARG A 339 -12.84 14.35 12.61
N GLU A 340 -13.16 13.08 12.81
CA GLU A 340 -12.48 12.24 13.82
C GLU A 340 -11.00 12.05 13.48
N LEU A 341 -10.67 11.79 12.21
CA LEU A 341 -9.28 11.62 11.76
C LEU A 341 -8.47 12.91 11.88
N LYS A 342 -9.08 14.06 11.58
CA LYS A 342 -8.42 15.37 11.70
C LYS A 342 -8.00 15.68 13.13
N ASN A 343 -8.73 15.19 14.13
CA ASN A 343 -8.38 15.32 15.55
C ASN A 343 -7.18 14.42 15.96
N ILE A 344 -6.84 13.42 15.15
CA ILE A 344 -5.70 12.53 15.37
C ILE A 344 -4.46 13.09 14.68
N ASP A 345 -4.56 13.35 13.38
CA ASP A 345 -3.49 13.89 12.56
C ASP A 345 -4.11 14.61 11.33
N PRO A 346 -4.05 15.95 11.27
CA PRO A 346 -4.61 16.71 10.17
C PRO A 346 -3.99 16.40 8.80
N GLN A 347 -2.69 16.08 8.74
CA GLN A 347 -2.01 15.75 7.50
C GLN A 347 -2.47 14.39 6.98
N MET A 348 -2.53 13.39 7.87
CA MET A 348 -3.07 12.07 7.54
C MET A 348 -4.52 12.19 7.05
N ALA A 349 -5.39 12.90 7.77
CA ALA A 349 -6.78 13.07 7.38
C ALA A 349 -6.95 13.72 6.00
N GLY A 350 -6.03 14.60 5.61
CA GLY A 350 -6.04 15.29 4.32
C GLY A 350 -5.78 14.39 3.11
N VAL A 351 -5.14 13.23 3.31
CA VAL A 351 -4.80 12.29 2.22
C VAL A 351 -5.74 11.09 2.15
N VAL A 352 -6.60 10.88 3.16
CA VAL A 352 -7.52 9.74 3.17
C VAL A 352 -8.61 9.89 2.10
N THR A 353 -8.81 8.83 1.33
CA THR A 353 -9.85 8.74 0.28
C THR A 353 -10.89 7.68 0.59
N ALA A 354 -12.12 7.84 0.09
CA ALA A 354 -13.19 6.87 0.29
C ALA A 354 -13.00 5.57 -0.50
N SER A 355 -12.30 5.62 -1.63
CA SER A 355 -12.00 4.46 -2.49
C SER A 355 -10.55 4.46 -2.98
N VAL A 356 -10.06 3.29 -3.39
CA VAL A 356 -8.73 3.11 -3.99
C VAL A 356 -8.64 3.89 -5.31
N MET A 357 -7.99 5.07 -5.29
CA MET A 357 -7.76 5.96 -6.44
C MET A 357 -6.30 6.42 -6.53
N TYR A 358 -5.39 5.50 -6.86
CA TYR A 358 -3.95 5.74 -6.92
C TYR A 358 -3.36 5.24 -8.22
#